data_AF-A0A957JK66-F1
#
_entry.id   AF-A0A957JK66-F1
#
_cell.length_a   1.000
_cell.length_b   1.000
_cell.length_c   1.000
_cell.angle_alpha   90.00
_cell.angle_beta   90.00
_cell.angle_gamma   90.00
#
_symmetry.space_group_name_H-M   'P 1'
#
loop_
_entity.id
_entity.type
_entity.pdbx_description
1 polymer ?
#
loop_
_entity_poly.entity_id
_entity_poly.type
_entity_poly.pdbx_seq_one_letter_code
_entity_poly.pdbx_strand_id
1 'polypeptide(L)' 'VGSYPAGASWVGVLDMAGNVYEWVADWYDADYYDSSPVANPAGPTSG' A
#
# COMPACT_ATOMS: atom_id res chain seq x y z
N VAL A 1 -6.83 15.00 -5.36
CA VAL A 1 -7.46 14.44 -4.15
C VAL A 1 -8.86 15.00 -4.02
N GLY A 2 -9.83 14.17 -3.65
CA GLY A 2 -11.23 14.57 -3.41
C GLY A 2 -12.12 14.52 -4.65
N SER A 3 -11.68 13.86 -5.72
CA SER A 3 -12.48 13.70 -6.95
C SER A 3 -13.66 12.76 -6.74
N TYR A 4 -13.56 11.83 -5.79
CA TYR A 4 -14.60 10.87 -5.45
C TYR A 4 -14.88 10.81 -3.93
N PRO A 5 -15.61 11.80 -3.36
CA PRO A 5 -15.87 11.85 -1.92
C PRO A 5 -16.61 10.62 -1.37
N ALA A 6 -17.49 10.01 -2.17
CA ALA A 6 -18.19 8.79 -1.81
C ALA A 6 -17.29 7.53 -1.81
N GLY A 7 -16.09 7.63 -2.39
CA GLY A 7 -15.07 6.57 -2.39
C GLY A 7 -14.15 6.61 -1.17
N ALA A 8 -14.44 7.43 -0.16
CA ALA A 8 -13.68 7.42 1.08
C ALA A 8 -13.74 6.05 1.75
N SER A 9 -12.59 5.56 2.21
CA SER A 9 -12.51 4.37 3.06
C SER A 9 -13.22 4.59 4.40
N TRP A 10 -13.43 3.54 5.18
CA TRP A 10 -14.07 3.62 6.50
C TRP A 10 -13.29 4.50 7.51
N VAL A 11 -12.01 4.78 7.25
CA VAL A 11 -11.15 5.72 8.00
C VAL A 11 -11.06 7.11 7.37
N GLY A 12 -11.83 7.39 6.31
CA GLY A 12 -11.90 8.71 5.69
C GLY A 12 -10.78 9.02 4.69
N VAL A 13 -9.91 8.06 4.36
CA VAL A 13 -8.87 8.26 3.33
C VAL A 13 -9.52 8.17 1.94
N LEU A 14 -9.19 9.15 1.10
CA LEU A 14 -9.74 9.35 -0.25
C LEU A 14 -8.77 8.86 -1.32
N ASP A 15 -9.31 8.52 -2.49
CA ASP A 15 -8.56 8.20 -3.71
C ASP A 15 -7.55 7.04 -3.59
N MET A 16 -7.71 6.17 -2.59
CA MET A 16 -6.89 4.95 -2.37
C MET A 16 -6.96 3.94 -3.53
N ALA A 17 -7.98 4.05 -4.39
CA ALA A 17 -8.15 3.23 -5.58
C ALA A 17 -8.16 4.13 -6.83
N GLY A 18 -7.09 4.04 -7.63
CA GLY A 18 -6.94 4.83 -8.86
C GLY A 18 -6.29 6.20 -8.61
N ASN A 19 -6.66 7.20 -9.43
CA ASN A 19 -6.05 8.54 -9.48
C ASN A 19 -4.56 8.53 -9.89
N VAL A 20 -3.67 8.12 -8.99
CA VAL A 20 -2.23 7.99 -9.25
C VAL A 20 -1.67 6.78 -8.49
N TYR A 21 -0.51 6.28 -8.90
CA TYR A 21 0.23 5.33 -8.07
C TYR A 21 0.83 6.05 -6.87
N GLU A 22 0.66 5.46 -5.69
CA GLU A 22 1.24 5.94 -4.44
C GLU A 22 2.44 5.05 -4.08
N TRP A 23 3.64 5.64 -4.02
CA TRP A 23 4.86 4.92 -3.68
C TRP A 23 4.86 4.46 -2.21
N VAL A 24 5.51 3.32 -1.96
CA VAL A 24 5.80 2.81 -0.62
C VAL A 24 7.31 2.75 -0.38
N ALA A 25 7.72 2.56 0.88
CA ALA A 25 9.13 2.44 1.24
C ALA A 25 9.73 1.09 0.82
N ASP A 26 8.90 0.06 0.73
CA ASP A 26 9.28 -1.32 0.51
C ASP A 26 9.82 -1.55 -0.91
N TRP A 27 10.86 -2.40 -1.00
CA TRP A 27 11.25 -3.01 -2.27
C TRP A 27 10.21 -4.05 -2.71
N TYR A 28 10.17 -4.34 -4.00
CA TYR A 28 9.29 -5.37 -4.56
C TYR A 28 9.98 -6.74 -4.56
N ASP A 29 9.27 -7.76 -4.07
CA ASP A 29 9.58 -9.18 -4.25
C ASP A 29 8.25 -9.94 -4.34
N ALA A 30 8.10 -10.78 -5.37
CA ALA A 30 6.87 -11.49 -5.67
C ALA A 30 6.50 -12.52 -4.58
N ASP A 31 7.50 -13.08 -3.90
CA ASP A 31 7.32 -14.17 -2.93
C ASP A 31 7.42 -13.69 -1.47
N TYR A 32 7.53 -12.36 -1.23
CA TYR A 32 7.78 -11.81 0.12
C TYR A 32 6.73 -12.25 1.14
N TYR A 33 5.48 -12.42 0.71
CA TYR A 33 4.37 -12.78 1.61
C TYR A 33 4.48 -14.21 2.15
N ASP A 34 5.24 -15.09 1.51
CA ASP A 34 5.45 -16.46 1.98
C ASP A 34 6.36 -16.54 3.22
N SER A 35 7.18 -15.51 3.45
CA SER A 35 8.17 -15.47 4.55
C SER A 35 8.12 -14.21 5.42
N SER A 36 7.14 -13.33 5.17
CA SER A 36 7.01 -12.04 5.86
C SER A 36 6.86 -12.20 7.38
N PRO A 37 7.53 -11.38 8.21
CA PRO A 37 7.33 -11.40 9.65
C PRO A 37 5.93 -10.92 10.02
N VAL A 38 5.33 -11.54 11.06
CA VAL A 38 3.96 -11.24 11.50
C VAL A 38 3.80 -9.80 11.99
N ALA A 39 4.82 -9.25 12.66
CA ALA A 39 4.76 -7.92 13.26
C ALA A 39 5.66 -6.95 12.49
N ASN A 40 5.03 -5.91 11.94
CA ASN A 40 5.69 -4.79 11.26
C ASN A 40 6.70 -5.22 10.16
N PRO A 41 6.23 -5.90 9.10
CA PRO A 41 7.08 -6.22 7.96
C PRO A 41 7.54 -4.95 7.25
N ALA A 42 8.82 -4.90 6.88
CA ALA A 42 9.47 -3.71 6.30
C ALA A 42 9.90 -3.92 4.84
N GLY A 43 9.33 -4.93 4.18
CA GLY A 43 9.73 -5.34 2.83
C GLY A 43 11.02 -6.17 2.79
N PRO A 44 11.44 -6.59 1.59
CA PRO A 44 12.73 -7.23 1.36
C PRO A 44 13.86 -6.19 1.42
N THR A 45 15.10 -6.65 1.63
CA THR A 45 16.28 -5.76 1.76
C THR A 45 16.72 -5.13 0.43
N SER A 46 16.25 -5.66 -0.69
CA SER A 46 16.54 -5.23 -2.07
C SER A 46 15.42 -5.68 -3.01
N GLY A 47 15.35 -5.08 -4.20
CA GLY A 47 14.45 -5.48 -5.30
C GLY A 47 15.14 -5.40 -6.66
#